data_AF-A0A3M3LQZ9-F1
#
_entry.id   AF-A0A3M3LQZ9-F1
#
_cell.length_a   1.000
_cell.length_b   1.000
_cell.length_c   1.000
_cell.angle_alpha   90.00
_cell.angle_beta   90.00
_cell.angle_gamma   90.00
#
_symmetry.space_group_name_H-M   'P 1'
#
loop_
_entity.id
_entity.type
_entity.pdbx_description
1 polymer ?
#
loop_
_entity_poly.entity_id
_entity_poly.type
_entity_poly.pdbx_seq_one_letter_code
_entity_poly.pdbx_strand_id
1 'polypeptide(L)'
;MKTTMTPDEFSAVLERATEDEREALDGAHWRYISMIGLVHDALPPEVVAADQEAFPHFIKQMDGRPLFSDADCTAFMVAVTGLSAEFCEAWKDHDFYELHGVTVEEMAARESAAS
;
A
#
# COMPACT_ATOMS: atom_id res chain seq x y z
N MET A 1 17.17 -3.54 6.67
CA MET A 1 15.74 -3.15 6.71
C MET A 1 15.66 -1.76 6.16
N LYS A 2 14.78 -1.52 5.19
CA LYS A 2 14.45 -0.16 4.76
C LYS A 2 13.50 0.38 5.83
N THR A 3 13.89 1.47 6.48
CA THR A 3 13.10 2.14 7.53
C THR A 3 11.84 2.70 6.91
N THR A 4 10.68 2.42 7.51
CA THR A 4 9.37 2.98 7.16
C THR A 4 9.41 4.49 7.37
N MET A 5 8.70 5.30 6.57
CA MET A 5 8.69 6.75 6.76
C MET A 5 8.03 7.11 8.09
N THR A 6 8.62 8.08 8.79
CA THR A 6 7.99 8.73 9.94
C THR A 6 6.83 9.63 9.51
N PRO A 7 5.92 10.03 10.43
CA PRO A 7 4.82 10.93 10.11
C PRO A 7 5.22 12.25 9.47
N ASP A 8 6.31 12.86 9.94
CA ASP A 8 6.80 14.11 9.37
C ASP A 8 7.35 13.90 7.95
N GLU A 9 8.00 12.76 7.68
CA GLU A 9 8.57 12.44 6.37
C GLU A 9 7.51 12.16 5.32
N PHE A 10 6.53 11.29 5.61
CA PHE A 10 5.46 11.03 4.64
C PHE A 10 4.60 12.28 4.41
N SER A 11 4.37 13.09 5.45
CA SER A 11 3.56 14.31 5.32
C SER A 11 4.25 15.31 4.40
N ALA A 12 5.55 15.56 4.61
CA ALA A 12 6.32 16.45 3.73
C ALA A 12 6.36 15.97 2.28
N VAL A 13 6.37 14.65 2.04
CA VAL A 13 6.27 14.10 0.69
C VAL A 13 4.91 14.38 0.07
N LEU A 14 3.83 14.05 0.77
CA LEU A 14 2.45 14.14 0.26
C LEU A 14 1.92 15.58 0.14
N GLU A 15 2.49 16.54 0.88
CA GLU A 15 2.22 17.97 0.68
C GLU A 15 2.65 18.47 -0.71
N ARG A 16 3.63 17.81 -1.33
CA ARG A 16 4.09 18.14 -2.70
C ARG A 16 3.21 17.52 -3.78
N ALA A 17 2.37 16.55 -3.45
CA ALA A 17 1.43 15.95 -4.38
C ALA A 17 0.25 16.89 -4.63
N THR A 18 -0.22 16.91 -5.86
CA THR A 18 -1.52 17.50 -6.21
C THR A 18 -2.68 16.66 -5.66
N GLU A 19 -3.89 17.20 -5.72
CA GLU A 19 -5.10 16.45 -5.31
C GLU A 19 -5.31 15.21 -6.19
N ASP A 20 -5.20 15.37 -7.52
CA ASP A 20 -5.31 14.27 -8.48
C ASP A 20 -4.26 13.16 -8.23
N GLU A 21 -3.02 13.55 -7.88
CA GLU A 21 -1.98 12.57 -7.54
C GLU A 21 -2.28 11.82 -6.23
N ARG A 22 -2.87 12.50 -5.23
CA ARG A 22 -3.32 11.84 -3.99
C ARG A 22 -4.48 10.87 -4.25
N GLU A 23 -5.45 11.25 -5.08
CA GLU A 23 -6.54 10.36 -5.49
C GLU A 23 -6.00 9.14 -6.26
N ALA A 24 -5.02 9.34 -7.15
CA ALA A 24 -4.39 8.25 -7.87
C ALA A 24 -3.63 7.29 -6.95
N LEU A 25 -2.94 7.81 -5.92
CA LEU A 25 -2.26 7.01 -4.90
C LEU A 25 -3.26 6.17 -4.08
N ASP A 26 -4.35 6.79 -3.61
CA ASP A 26 -5.41 6.09 -2.87
C ASP A 26 -6.03 4.97 -3.71
N GLY A 27 -6.46 5.30 -4.94
CA GLY A 27 -7.05 4.33 -5.85
C GLY A 27 -6.11 3.17 -6.19
N ALA A 28 -4.82 3.45 -6.39
CA ALA A 28 -3.83 2.41 -6.65
C ALA A 28 -3.58 1.51 -5.43
N HIS A 29 -3.62 2.06 -4.21
CA HIS A 29 -3.48 1.27 -2.98
C HIS A 29 -4.67 0.30 -2.82
N TRP A 30 -5.90 0.79 -2.98
CA TRP A 30 -7.11 -0.04 -2.93
C TRP A 30 -7.17 -1.11 -4.01
N ARG A 31 -6.67 -0.80 -5.21
CA ARG A 31 -6.52 -1.78 -6.30
C ARG A 31 -5.58 -2.90 -5.91
N TYR A 32 -4.43 -2.60 -5.32
CA TYR A 32 -3.49 -3.62 -4.87
C TYR A 32 -4.12 -4.54 -3.81
N ILE A 33 -4.69 -3.97 -2.75
CA ILE A 33 -5.30 -4.73 -1.64
C ILE A 33 -6.45 -5.62 -2.14
N SER A 34 -7.27 -5.11 -3.06
CA SER A 34 -8.37 -5.87 -3.66
C SER A 34 -7.86 -6.97 -4.60
N MET A 35 -6.84 -6.68 -5.41
CA MET A 35 -6.22 -7.62 -6.37
C MET A 35 -5.65 -8.85 -5.66
N ILE A 36 -4.97 -8.66 -4.52
CA ILE A 36 -4.43 -9.79 -3.74
C ILE A 36 -5.49 -10.49 -2.88
N GLY A 37 -6.70 -9.94 -2.80
CA GLY A 37 -7.84 -10.55 -2.12
C GLY A 37 -7.89 -10.31 -0.61
N LEU A 38 -7.27 -9.25 -0.10
CA LEU A 38 -7.42 -8.85 1.31
C LEU A 38 -8.76 -8.18 1.60
N VAL A 39 -9.29 -7.45 0.60
CA VAL A 39 -10.58 -6.79 0.67
C VAL A 39 -11.42 -7.23 -0.54
N HIS A 40 -12.70 -7.48 -0.28
CA HIS A 40 -13.68 -7.83 -1.30
C HIS A 40 -14.69 -6.69 -1.45
N ASP A 41 -15.26 -6.54 -2.65
CA ASP A 41 -16.32 -5.58 -2.99
C ASP A 41 -15.98 -4.08 -2.83
N ALA A 42 -14.69 -3.73 -2.64
CA ALA A 42 -14.22 -2.34 -2.62
C ALA A 42 -14.11 -1.72 -4.04
N LEU A 43 -13.93 -2.56 -5.05
CA LEU A 43 -13.79 -2.16 -6.45
C LEU A 43 -14.68 -3.02 -7.35
N PRO A 44 -15.06 -2.51 -8.54
CA PRO A 44 -15.78 -3.30 -9.52
C PRO A 44 -15.00 -4.59 -9.88
N PRO A 45 -15.66 -5.77 -9.93
CA PRO A 45 -14.98 -7.05 -10.18
C PRO A 45 -14.16 -7.09 -11.47
N GLU A 46 -14.58 -6.36 -12.50
CA GLU A 46 -13.88 -6.25 -13.77
C GLU A 46 -12.54 -5.52 -13.66
N VAL A 47 -12.42 -4.54 -12.76
CA VAL A 47 -11.16 -3.84 -12.49
C VAL A 47 -10.19 -4.78 -11.79
N VAL A 48 -10.69 -5.50 -10.78
CA VAL A 48 -9.90 -6.48 -10.03
C VAL A 48 -9.41 -7.60 -10.96
N ALA A 49 -10.29 -8.15 -11.80
CA ALA A 49 -9.94 -9.20 -12.74
C ALA A 49 -8.89 -8.73 -13.77
N ALA A 50 -9.02 -7.51 -14.29
CA ALA A 50 -8.03 -6.94 -15.21
C ALA A 50 -6.66 -6.75 -14.54
N ASP A 51 -6.62 -6.29 -13.28
CA ASP A 51 -5.38 -6.17 -12.53
C ASP A 51 -4.74 -7.52 -12.24
N GLN A 52 -5.53 -8.54 -11.90
CA GLN A 52 -5.05 -9.90 -11.69
C GLN A 52 -4.44 -10.51 -12.96
N GLU A 53 -5.02 -10.21 -14.13
CA GLU A 53 -4.48 -10.64 -15.43
C GLU A 53 -3.20 -9.89 -15.80
N ALA A 54 -3.15 -8.58 -15.56
CA ALA A 54 -2.01 -7.73 -15.91
C ALA A 54 -0.81 -7.91 -14.97
N PHE A 55 -1.05 -8.17 -13.68
CA PHE A 55 -0.03 -8.19 -12.64
C PHE A 55 -0.02 -9.47 -11.77
N PRO A 56 -0.06 -10.68 -12.35
CA PRO A 56 -0.15 -11.91 -11.58
C PRO A 56 1.06 -12.16 -10.65
N HIS A 57 2.21 -11.56 -10.97
CA HIS A 57 3.45 -11.70 -10.21
C HIS A 57 3.45 -10.97 -8.85
N PHE A 58 2.51 -10.06 -8.62
CA PHE A 58 2.33 -9.39 -7.33
C PHE A 58 1.36 -10.15 -6.40
N ILE A 59 0.66 -11.17 -6.89
CA ILE A 59 -0.28 -11.95 -6.10
C ILE A 59 0.49 -13.06 -5.38
N LYS A 60 0.64 -12.90 -4.06
CA LYS A 60 1.35 -13.85 -3.20
C LYS A 60 0.41 -14.43 -2.16
N GLN A 61 0.62 -15.70 -1.83
CA GLN A 61 -0.14 -16.39 -0.81
C GLN A 61 0.78 -17.19 0.10
N MET A 62 0.40 -17.28 1.38
CA MET A 62 1.03 -18.16 2.37
C MET A 62 -0.08 -18.95 3.07
N ASP A 63 0.02 -20.28 3.04
CA ASP A 63 -0.99 -21.20 3.61
C ASP A 63 -2.43 -20.92 3.15
N GLY A 64 -2.58 -20.60 1.86
CA GLY A 64 -3.87 -20.29 1.24
C GLY A 64 -4.46 -18.93 1.61
N ARG A 65 -3.71 -18.08 2.31
CA ARG A 65 -4.10 -16.70 2.65
C ARG A 65 -3.32 -15.69 1.81
N PRO A 66 -3.95 -14.58 1.39
CA PRO A 66 -3.25 -13.45 0.78
C PRO A 66 -2.08 -12.97 1.65
N LEU A 67 -0.95 -12.70 1.01
CA LEU A 67 0.23 -12.11 1.66
C LEU A 67 0.42 -10.68 1.16
N PHE A 68 0.26 -9.70 2.05
CA PHE A 68 0.63 -8.32 1.77
C PHE A 68 2.15 -8.17 1.77
N SER A 69 2.67 -7.38 0.83
CA SER A 69 4.09 -7.09 0.72
C SER A 69 4.28 -5.64 0.34
N ASP A 70 4.91 -4.87 1.23
CA ASP A 70 5.19 -3.44 1.03
C ASP A 70 5.90 -3.18 -0.30
N ALA A 71 6.88 -4.01 -0.65
CA ALA A 71 7.65 -3.85 -1.87
C ALA A 71 6.80 -4.08 -3.13
N ASP A 72 5.89 -5.06 -3.10
CA ASP A 72 5.00 -5.33 -4.24
C ASP A 72 3.89 -4.28 -4.33
N CYS A 73 3.38 -3.82 -3.19
CA CYS A 73 2.41 -2.72 -3.13
C CYS A 73 2.99 -1.45 -3.76
N THR A 74 4.18 -1.02 -3.32
CA THR A 74 4.87 0.14 -3.90
C THR A 74 5.14 -0.05 -5.39
N ALA A 75 5.65 -1.22 -5.80
CA ALA A 75 5.94 -1.49 -7.21
C ALA A 75 4.68 -1.45 -8.09
N PHE A 76 3.57 -2.01 -7.59
CA PHE A 76 2.28 -1.96 -8.27
C PHE A 76 1.76 -0.52 -8.38
N MET A 77 1.79 0.26 -7.29
CA MET A 77 1.34 1.65 -7.30
C MET A 77 2.14 2.49 -8.29
N VAL A 78 3.47 2.32 -8.35
CA VAL A 78 4.32 2.97 -9.36
C VAL A 78 3.89 2.58 -10.78
N ALA A 79 3.62 1.29 -11.04
CA ALA A 79 3.22 0.80 -12.35
C ALA A 79 1.85 1.35 -12.80
N VAL A 80 0.90 1.50 -11.87
CA VAL A 80 -0.47 1.96 -12.17
C VAL A 80 -0.58 3.48 -12.26
N THR A 81 0.13 4.21 -11.42
CA THR A 81 0.03 5.68 -11.33
C THR A 81 1.06 6.41 -12.20
N GLY A 82 2.21 5.79 -12.47
CA GLY A 82 3.38 6.45 -13.05
C GLY A 82 4.11 7.39 -12.09
N LEU A 83 3.68 7.48 -10.83
CA LEU A 83 4.33 8.31 -9.80
C LEU A 83 5.62 7.66 -9.29
N SER A 84 6.44 8.47 -8.62
CA SER A 84 7.68 7.97 -8.03
C SER A 84 7.42 6.99 -6.89
N ALA A 85 8.38 6.09 -6.65
CA ALA A 85 8.33 5.20 -5.50
C ALA A 85 8.27 5.97 -4.17
N GLU A 86 8.84 7.18 -4.10
CA GLU A 86 8.77 8.04 -2.92
C GLU A 86 7.33 8.41 -2.57
N PHE A 87 6.52 8.84 -3.55
CA PHE A 87 5.10 9.14 -3.31
C PHE A 87 4.30 7.90 -2.93
N CYS A 88 4.58 6.76 -3.57
CA CYS A 88 3.89 5.50 -3.28
C CYS A 88 4.22 4.95 -1.88
N GLU A 89 5.48 5.05 -1.46
CA GLU A 89 5.93 4.67 -0.11
C GLU A 89 5.30 5.59 0.95
N ALA A 90 5.34 6.91 0.72
CA ALA A 90 4.74 7.88 1.63
C ALA A 90 3.23 7.67 1.80
N TRP A 91 2.49 7.40 0.72
CA TRP A 91 1.05 7.14 0.82
C TRP A 91 0.76 5.87 1.62
N LYS A 92 1.45 4.77 1.34
CA LYS A 92 1.25 3.49 2.04
C LYS A 92 1.53 3.64 3.54
N ASP A 93 2.59 4.34 3.92
CA ASP A 93 2.94 4.57 5.33
C ASP A 93 1.96 5.55 6.02
N HIS A 94 1.50 6.57 5.30
CA HIS A 94 0.44 7.49 5.75
C HIS A 94 -0.89 6.77 6.00
N ASP A 95 -1.35 5.95 5.05
CA ASP A 95 -2.63 5.21 5.15
C ASP A 95 -2.62 4.24 6.35
N PHE A 96 -1.50 3.53 6.55
CA PHE A 96 -1.32 2.71 7.74
C PHE A 96 -1.40 3.53 9.03
N TYR A 97 -0.72 4.69 9.07
CA TYR A 97 -0.72 5.56 10.24
C TYR A 97 -2.12 6.13 10.54
N GLU A 98 -2.86 6.57 9.52
CA GLU A 98 -4.24 7.04 9.69
C GLU A 98 -5.17 5.95 10.24
N LEU A 99 -5.00 4.70 9.78
CA LEU A 99 -5.81 3.57 10.22
C LEU A 99 -5.51 3.13 11.66
N HIS A 100 -4.23 3.16 12.07
CA HIS A 100 -3.79 2.56 13.33
C HIS A 100 -3.36 3.57 14.41
N GLY A 101 -3.13 4.82 14.03
CA GLY A 101 -2.60 5.88 14.91
C GLY A 101 -1.17 5.65 15.38
N VAL A 102 -0.44 4.72 14.74
CA VAL A 102 0.96 4.36 15.04
C VAL A 102 1.68 3.96 13.75
N THR A 103 3.01 4.09 13.74
CA THR A 103 3.81 3.60 12.61
C THR A 103 3.95 2.07 12.63
N VAL A 104 4.34 1.49 11.49
CA VAL A 104 4.63 0.05 11.37
C VAL A 104 5.71 -0.37 12.38
N GLU A 105 6.74 0.46 12.57
CA GLU A 105 7.83 0.19 13.50
C GLU A 105 7.35 0.21 14.96
N GLU A 106 6.48 1.15 15.33
CA GLU A 106 5.89 1.21 16.67
C GLU A 106 4.99 0.00 16.95
N MET A 107 4.23 -0.46 15.96
CA MET A 107 3.41 -1.67 16.08
C MET A 107 4.29 -2.91 16.24
N ALA A 108 5.30 -3.09 15.39
CA ALA A 108 6.23 -4.22 15.46
C ALA A 108 6.98 -4.27 16.80
N ALA A 109 7.38 -3.12 17.35
CA ALA A 109 8.00 -3.02 18.66
C ALA A 109 7.06 -3.49 19.79
N ARG A 110 5.76 -3.16 19.71
CA ARG A 110 4.76 -3.62 20.69
C ARG A 110 4.53 -5.13 20.64
N GLU A 111 4.44 -5.71 19.44
CA GLU A 111 4.27 -7.15 19.25
C GLU A 111 5.49 -7.95 19.76
N SER A 112 6.69 -7.42 19.51
CA SER A 112 7.95 -8.03 19.98
C SER A 112 8.10 -7.96 21.49
N ALA A 113 7.57 -6.90 22.14
CA ALA A 113 7.58 -6.77 23.60
C ALA A 113 6.51 -7.62 24.31
N ALA A 114 5.50 -8.10 23.57
CA ALA A 114 4.42 -8.93 24.08
C ALA A 114 4.69 -10.45 23.92
N SER A 115 5.77 -10.83 23.24
CA SER A 115 6.21 -12.22 23.02
C SER A 115 7.33 -12.63 23.98
#